data_AF-A0A2W0C873-F1
#
_entry.id   AF-A0A2W0C873-F1
#
_cell.length_a   1.000
_cell.length_b   1.000
_cell.length_c   1.000
_cell.angle_alpha   90.00
_cell.angle_beta   90.00
_cell.angle_gamma   90.00
#
_symmetry.space_group_name_H-M   'P 1'
#
loop_
_entity.id
_entity.type
_entity.pdbx_description
1 polymer ?
#
loop_
_entity_poly.entity_id
_entity_poly.type
_entity_poly.pdbx_seq_one_letter_code
_entity_poly.pdbx_strand_id
1 'polypeptide(L)'
;MAKILKDFLERIDIEQDKLRKQRSLLEQASNNPKLFFEKASETISRKDTLFNVMSVYEDGERKMDLHEFTQYIGTLLDGFLKEELDDQNVTVKTTSSSTLYCVMMDDVSLVYFDPYERFYGQRKYRTAQQLQEDYDRTLAQLNDEASEVNSKLEDMKKAKEATYKWIVQFYMKKDKSISRKLYLCVKDIFIYIFRMKQVKEGIVKKIKKYEWQLEELKSRKEKHIECGTGIDFLELKLQAANVVSQVFEKYGYRHETENHRLY
;
A
#
# COMPACT_ATOMS: atom_id res chain seq x y z
N MET A 1 28.35 -40.32 34.90
CA MET A 1 27.11 -40.99 34.44
C MET A 1 25.89 -40.61 35.28
N ALA A 2 25.89 -40.80 36.61
CA ALA A 2 24.73 -40.50 37.46
C ALA A 2 24.25 -39.03 37.40
N LYS A 3 25.17 -38.05 37.36
CA LYS A 3 24.82 -36.62 37.24
C LYS A 3 24.16 -36.28 35.90
N ILE A 4 24.70 -36.79 34.80
CA ILE A 4 24.17 -36.57 33.44
C ILE A 4 22.76 -37.16 33.30
N LEU A 5 22.51 -38.35 33.86
CA LEU A 5 21.20 -38.98 33.83
C LEU A 5 20.18 -38.18 34.66
N LYS A 6 20.58 -37.69 35.83
CA LYS A 6 19.73 -36.84 36.68
C LYS A 6 19.38 -35.52 35.98
N ASP A 7 20.39 -34.84 35.44
CA ASP A 7 20.21 -33.59 34.68
C ASP A 7 19.32 -33.80 33.44
N PHE A 8 19.38 -34.98 32.83
CA PHE A 8 18.52 -35.36 31.70
C PHE A 8 17.06 -35.59 32.12
N LEU A 9 16.82 -36.32 33.22
CA LEU A 9 15.47 -36.55 33.75
C LEU A 9 14.82 -35.24 34.22
N GLU A 10 15.57 -34.38 34.92
CA GLU A 10 15.07 -33.06 35.35
C GLU A 10 14.63 -32.21 34.14
N ARG A 11 15.35 -32.25 33.02
CA ARG A 11 14.95 -31.56 31.79
C ARG A 11 13.66 -32.13 31.18
N ILE A 12 13.47 -33.45 31.23
CA ILE A 12 12.23 -34.09 30.77
C ILE A 12 11.05 -33.62 31.62
N ASP A 13 11.20 -33.62 32.94
CA ASP A 13 10.13 -33.22 33.87
C ASP A 13 9.73 -31.75 33.64
N ILE A 14 10.70 -30.87 33.41
CA ILE A 14 10.47 -29.45 33.08
C ILE A 14 9.67 -29.31 31.78
N GLU A 15 10.05 -30.01 30.72
CA GLU A 15 9.35 -29.96 29.43
C GLU A 15 7.93 -30.56 29.52
N GLN A 16 7.74 -31.63 30.29
CA GLN A 16 6.41 -32.19 30.53
C GLN A 16 5.50 -31.23 31.28
N ASP A 17 5.99 -30.58 32.34
CA ASP A 17 5.22 -29.58 33.09
C ASP A 17 4.85 -28.38 32.21
N LYS A 18 5.79 -27.94 31.35
CA LYS A 18 5.55 -26.88 30.37
C LYS A 18 4.44 -27.24 29.38
N LEU A 19 4.49 -28.43 28.78
CA LEU A 19 3.44 -28.92 27.87
C LEU A 19 2.08 -29.04 28.57
N ARG A 20 2.04 -29.47 29.84
CA ARG A 20 0.80 -29.52 30.64
C ARG A 20 0.19 -28.14 30.83
N LYS A 21 1.00 -27.12 31.15
CA LYS A 21 0.55 -25.73 31.31
C LYS A 21 0.00 -25.16 29.99
N GLN A 22 0.69 -25.41 28.88
CA GLN A 22 0.26 -24.97 27.55
C GLN A 22 -1.06 -25.61 27.13
N ARG A 23 -1.19 -26.93 27.33
CA ARG A 23 -2.43 -27.65 27.08
C ARG A 23 -3.58 -27.06 27.91
N SER A 24 -3.36 -26.85 29.21
CA SER A 24 -4.40 -26.28 30.09
C SER A 24 -4.84 -24.89 29.65
N LEU A 25 -3.91 -24.04 29.19
CA LEU A 25 -4.25 -22.74 28.62
C LEU A 25 -5.13 -22.88 27.37
N LEU A 26 -4.76 -23.75 26.43
CA LEU A 26 -5.51 -23.95 25.17
C LEU A 26 -6.92 -24.53 25.41
N GLU A 27 -7.05 -25.47 26.35
CA GLU A 27 -8.34 -26.03 26.76
C GLU A 27 -9.26 -24.96 27.35
N GLN A 28 -8.73 -24.08 28.21
CA GLN A 28 -9.50 -22.98 28.78
C GLN A 28 -9.84 -21.91 27.72
N ALA A 29 -8.88 -21.60 26.86
CA ALA A 29 -9.02 -20.63 25.79
C ALA A 29 -10.12 -20.97 24.79
N SER A 30 -10.38 -22.27 24.57
CA SER A 30 -11.47 -22.74 23.70
C SER A 30 -12.85 -22.20 24.13
N ASN A 31 -13.05 -21.96 25.42
CA ASN A 31 -14.29 -21.42 25.98
C ASN A 31 -14.18 -19.95 26.39
N ASN A 32 -12.96 -19.40 26.40
CA ASN A 32 -12.67 -18.02 26.76
C ASN A 32 -11.48 -17.50 25.92
N PRO A 33 -11.72 -17.10 24.65
CA PRO A 33 -10.67 -16.67 23.74
C PRO A 33 -9.81 -15.51 24.27
N LYS A 34 -10.40 -14.62 25.07
CA LYS A 34 -9.70 -13.52 25.74
C LYS A 34 -8.55 -14.01 26.64
N LEU A 35 -8.73 -15.15 27.32
CA LEU A 35 -7.70 -15.73 28.17
C LEU A 35 -6.42 -16.05 27.39
N PHE A 36 -6.56 -16.50 26.13
CA PHE A 36 -5.42 -16.76 25.27
C PHE A 36 -4.67 -15.47 24.96
N PHE A 37 -5.39 -14.42 24.56
CA PHE A 37 -4.81 -13.12 24.26
C PHE A 37 -4.07 -12.52 25.45
N GLU A 38 -4.57 -12.74 26.66
CA GLU A 38 -3.92 -12.30 27.89
C GLU A 38 -2.68 -13.14 28.27
N LYS A 39 -2.72 -14.47 28.15
CA LYS A 39 -1.71 -15.35 28.77
C LYS A 39 -0.76 -16.06 27.81
N ALA A 40 -1.00 -16.00 26.50
CA ALA A 40 -0.20 -16.72 25.51
C ALA A 40 1.29 -16.38 25.62
N SER A 41 1.65 -15.10 25.71
CA SER A 41 3.06 -14.66 25.81
C SER A 41 3.81 -15.12 27.06
N GLU A 42 3.09 -15.48 28.13
CA GLU A 42 3.68 -15.93 29.38
C GLU A 42 3.85 -17.46 29.42
N THR A 43 3.06 -18.18 28.62
CA THR A 43 2.92 -19.64 28.69
C THR A 43 3.48 -20.36 27.45
N ILE A 44 3.45 -19.68 26.29
CA ILE A 44 3.84 -20.22 25.00
C ILE A 44 4.90 -19.31 24.38
N SER A 45 6.06 -19.87 24.08
CA SER A 45 7.10 -19.25 23.28
C SER A 45 7.27 -20.00 21.96
N ARG A 46 7.59 -19.29 20.88
CA ARG A 46 7.86 -19.90 19.56
C ARG A 46 8.99 -20.94 19.57
N LYS A 47 9.86 -20.92 20.59
CA LYS A 47 10.95 -21.89 20.77
C LYS A 47 10.50 -23.18 21.46
N ASP A 48 9.22 -23.27 21.84
CA ASP A 48 8.73 -24.36 22.65
C ASP A 48 8.55 -25.64 21.86
N THR A 49 8.78 -26.75 22.56
CA THR A 49 8.73 -28.11 22.03
C THR A 49 7.37 -28.43 21.39
N LEU A 50 6.28 -27.77 21.79
CA LEU A 50 4.95 -27.90 21.17
C LEU A 50 4.99 -27.68 19.65
N PHE A 51 5.67 -26.64 19.17
CA PHE A 51 5.78 -26.34 17.73
C PHE A 51 6.61 -27.38 16.97
N ASN A 52 7.59 -27.99 17.64
CA ASN A 52 8.41 -29.06 17.07
C ASN A 52 7.65 -30.40 17.03
N VAL A 53 6.89 -30.73 18.09
CA VAL A 53 6.11 -31.98 18.20
C VAL A 53 4.97 -32.02 17.19
N MET A 54 4.31 -30.89 16.93
CA MET A 54 3.28 -30.78 15.88
C MET A 54 3.86 -30.94 14.45
N SER A 55 5.18 -30.90 14.30
CA SER A 55 5.87 -31.09 13.02
C SER A 55 6.35 -32.53 12.79
N VAL A 56 6.17 -33.45 13.76
CA VAL A 56 6.61 -34.85 13.65
C VAL A 56 5.47 -35.74 13.16
N TYR A 57 5.54 -36.06 11.87
CA TYR A 57 4.77 -37.13 11.24
C TYR A 57 5.26 -38.48 11.75
N GLU A 58 4.51 -39.14 12.63
CA GLU A 58 4.70 -40.58 12.88
C GLU A 58 3.34 -41.27 12.98
N ASP A 59 3.15 -42.20 12.04
CA ASP A 59 2.25 -43.36 12.03
C ASP A 59 0.78 -43.17 12.41
N GLY A 60 -0.05 -42.89 11.39
CA GLY A 60 -1.44 -43.38 11.31
C GLY A 60 -2.49 -42.71 12.20
N GLU A 61 -2.09 -41.98 13.24
CA GLU A 61 -2.96 -41.13 14.03
C GLU A 61 -2.89 -39.69 13.49
N ARG A 62 -4.03 -39.12 13.10
CA ARG A 62 -4.11 -37.77 12.52
C ARG A 62 -3.74 -36.74 13.59
N LYS A 63 -2.46 -36.39 13.69
CA LYS A 63 -2.00 -35.27 14.53
C LYS A 63 -2.21 -33.96 13.77
N MET A 64 -2.63 -32.94 14.53
CA MET A 64 -2.77 -31.58 14.03
C MET A 64 -1.39 -31.05 13.58
N ASP A 65 -1.26 -30.69 12.31
CA ASP A 65 -0.01 -30.10 11.82
C ASP A 65 0.13 -28.63 12.25
N LEU A 66 1.32 -28.04 12.07
CA LEU A 66 1.57 -26.64 12.43
C LEU A 66 0.59 -25.67 11.74
N HIS A 67 0.18 -25.97 10.51
CA HIS A 67 -0.73 -25.13 9.76
C HIS A 67 -2.14 -25.18 10.35
N GLU A 68 -2.66 -26.38 10.61
CA GLU A 68 -3.95 -26.61 11.28
C GLU A 68 -3.98 -25.97 12.67
N PHE A 69 -2.89 -26.06 13.43
CA PHE A 69 -2.76 -25.38 14.72
C PHE A 69 -2.82 -23.86 14.57
N THR A 70 -2.10 -23.30 13.60
CA THR A 70 -2.11 -21.85 13.36
C THR A 70 -3.49 -21.37 12.91
N GLN A 71 -4.20 -22.15 12.09
CA GLN A 71 -5.59 -21.85 11.70
C GLN A 71 -6.55 -21.90 12.90
N TYR A 72 -6.38 -22.89 13.77
CA TYR A 72 -7.19 -23.02 14.98
C TYR A 72 -7.00 -21.80 15.90
N ILE A 73 -5.75 -21.40 16.16
CA ILE A 73 -5.47 -20.18 16.93
C ILE A 73 -6.01 -18.93 16.21
N GLY A 74 -5.91 -18.87 14.88
CA GLY A 74 -6.50 -17.80 14.08
C GLY A 74 -8.01 -17.68 14.30
N THR A 75 -8.73 -18.80 14.33
CA THR A 75 -10.18 -18.85 14.58
C THR A 75 -10.53 -18.41 16.00
N LEU A 76 -9.69 -18.75 16.97
CA LEU A 76 -9.86 -18.31 18.36
C LEU A 76 -9.68 -16.79 18.49
N LEU A 77 -8.64 -16.25 17.87
CA LEU A 77 -8.36 -14.81 17.83
C LEU A 77 -9.43 -14.03 17.05
N ASP A 78 -9.97 -14.63 15.99
CA ASP A 78 -11.09 -14.11 15.21
C ASP A 78 -12.33 -13.89 16.08
N GLY A 79 -12.74 -14.92 16.83
CA GLY A 79 -13.88 -14.83 17.75
C GLY A 79 -13.66 -13.77 18.84
N PHE A 80 -12.46 -13.73 19.43
CA PHE A 80 -12.09 -12.71 20.41
C PHE A 80 -12.24 -11.28 19.85
N LEU A 81 -11.64 -10.99 18.70
CA LEU A 81 -11.64 -9.62 18.15
C LEU A 81 -13.03 -9.19 17.69
N LYS A 82 -13.86 -10.10 17.16
CA LYS A 82 -15.25 -9.80 16.80
C LYS A 82 -16.08 -9.42 18.03
N GLU A 83 -15.90 -10.14 19.14
CA GLU A 83 -16.59 -9.84 20.40
C GLU A 83 -16.10 -8.51 20.99
N GLU A 84 -14.79 -8.30 21.01
CA GLU A 84 -14.18 -7.12 21.64
C GLU A 84 -14.44 -5.83 20.84
N LEU A 85 -14.54 -5.91 19.52
CA LEU A 85 -14.84 -4.77 18.63
C LEU A 85 -16.33 -4.62 18.31
N ASP A 86 -17.17 -5.58 18.71
CA ASP A 86 -18.60 -5.65 18.34
C ASP A 86 -18.83 -5.55 16.80
N ASP A 87 -17.95 -6.17 16.01
CA ASP A 87 -17.99 -6.12 14.54
C ASP A 87 -17.70 -7.49 13.91
N GLN A 88 -18.66 -8.01 13.16
CA GLN A 88 -18.57 -9.32 12.49
C GLN A 88 -17.72 -9.32 11.21
N ASN A 89 -17.42 -8.14 10.65
CA ASN A 89 -16.62 -7.99 9.43
C ASN A 89 -15.11 -8.06 9.71
N VAL A 90 -14.72 -7.92 10.98
CA VAL A 90 -13.34 -8.12 11.42
C VAL A 90 -13.00 -9.60 11.30
N THR A 91 -11.88 -9.91 10.65
CA THR A 91 -11.37 -11.28 10.58
C THR A 91 -9.89 -11.38 10.90
N VAL A 92 -9.46 -12.52 11.44
CA VAL A 92 -8.03 -12.80 11.66
C VAL A 92 -7.53 -13.81 10.64
N LYS A 93 -6.49 -13.44 9.89
CA LYS A 93 -5.82 -14.32 8.92
C LYS A 93 -4.36 -14.52 9.30
N THR A 94 -3.85 -15.71 9.02
CA THR A 94 -2.42 -16.01 9.12
C THR A 94 -1.70 -15.52 7.87
N THR A 95 -0.53 -14.90 8.03
CA THR A 95 0.31 -14.55 6.87
C THR A 95 0.92 -15.79 6.21
N SER A 96 1.37 -15.67 4.97
CA SER A 96 2.01 -16.78 4.22
C SER A 96 3.26 -17.34 4.90
N SER A 97 3.95 -16.56 5.72
CA SER A 97 4.84 -17.07 6.76
C SER A 97 4.00 -17.36 8.01
N SER A 98 3.94 -18.64 8.41
CA SER A 98 3.16 -19.22 9.54
C SER A 98 3.47 -18.65 10.94
N THR A 99 4.03 -17.45 10.99
CA THR A 99 4.57 -16.81 12.18
C THR A 99 3.76 -15.60 12.63
N LEU A 100 2.84 -15.05 11.82
CA LEU A 100 2.11 -13.83 12.17
C LEU A 100 0.62 -13.87 11.83
N TYR A 101 -0.14 -13.19 12.68
CA TYR A 101 -1.56 -12.96 12.50
C TYR A 101 -1.79 -11.54 12.01
N CYS A 102 -2.84 -11.36 11.22
CA CYS A 102 -3.23 -10.10 10.63
C CYS A 102 -4.73 -9.90 10.85
N VAL A 103 -5.08 -8.78 11.46
CA VAL A 103 -6.47 -8.31 11.56
C VAL A 103 -6.84 -7.70 10.21
N MET A 104 -7.94 -8.20 9.66
CA MET A 104 -8.49 -7.84 8.38
C MET A 104 -9.89 -7.28 8.58
N MET A 105 -10.31 -6.35 7.72
CA MET A 105 -11.71 -5.91 7.61
C MET A 105 -12.01 -5.79 6.12
N ASP A 106 -13.04 -6.47 5.63
CA ASP A 106 -13.40 -6.51 4.20
C ASP A 106 -12.20 -6.79 3.26
N ASP A 107 -11.39 -7.80 3.63
CA ASP A 107 -10.13 -8.18 2.94
C ASP A 107 -9.02 -7.11 2.94
N VAL A 108 -9.15 -6.05 3.73
CA VAL A 108 -8.11 -5.04 3.96
C VAL A 108 -7.30 -5.39 5.20
N SER A 109 -5.99 -5.56 5.06
CA SER A 109 -5.07 -5.75 6.19
C SER A 109 -4.91 -4.46 6.99
N LEU A 110 -5.25 -4.49 8.29
CA LEU A 110 -5.18 -3.35 9.20
C LEU A 110 -3.94 -3.42 10.10
N VAL A 111 -3.85 -4.45 10.95
CA VAL A 111 -2.84 -4.58 11.99
C VAL A 111 -2.25 -5.99 11.98
N TYR A 112 -0.93 -6.09 12.00
CA TYR A 112 -0.22 -7.36 12.19
C TYR A 112 0.16 -7.52 13.66
N PHE A 113 0.14 -8.75 14.17
CA PHE A 113 0.46 -9.01 15.57
C PHE A 113 0.96 -10.44 15.81
N ASP A 114 1.59 -10.62 16.97
CA ASP A 114 1.94 -11.93 17.52
C ASP A 114 1.42 -12.08 18.96
N PRO A 115 0.51 -13.04 19.22
CA PRO A 115 0.02 -13.30 20.57
C PRO A 115 1.09 -13.82 21.54
N TYR A 116 2.20 -14.38 21.04
CA TYR A 116 3.25 -14.98 21.86
C TYR A 116 4.31 -13.98 22.34
N GLU A 117 4.41 -12.82 21.70
CA GLU A 117 5.44 -11.82 22.01
C GLU A 117 4.86 -10.45 22.41
N ARG A 118 3.52 -10.30 22.42
CA ARG A 118 2.79 -9.05 22.75
C ARG A 118 3.28 -7.84 21.96
N PHE A 119 3.54 -8.02 20.68
CA PHE A 119 3.75 -6.90 19.76
C PHE A 119 2.62 -6.82 18.74
N TYR A 120 2.37 -5.60 18.29
CA TYR A 120 1.53 -5.32 17.14
C TYR A 120 2.16 -4.20 16.29
N GLY A 121 1.80 -4.12 15.02
CA GLY A 121 2.34 -3.12 14.12
C GLY A 121 1.48 -2.91 12.89
N GLN A 122 1.51 -1.67 12.39
CA GLN A 122 0.97 -1.31 11.08
C GLN A 122 2.14 -1.20 10.10
N ARG A 123 1.96 -1.64 8.85
CA ARG A 123 2.92 -1.28 7.79
C ARG A 123 2.95 0.24 7.68
N LYS A 124 4.13 0.86 7.53
CA LYS A 124 4.23 2.30 7.28
C LYS A 124 3.47 2.66 6.01
N TYR A 125 2.29 3.24 6.19
CA TYR A 125 1.61 3.96 5.13
C TYR A 125 2.14 5.40 5.13
N ARG A 126 2.27 6.01 3.95
CA ARG A 126 2.38 7.47 3.87
C ARG A 126 1.13 8.06 4.54
N THR A 127 1.27 9.18 5.24
CA THR A 127 0.09 9.84 5.81
C THR A 127 -0.84 10.28 4.67
N ALA A 128 -2.14 10.35 4.94
CA ALA A 128 -3.11 10.87 3.98
C ALA A 128 -2.73 12.28 3.51
N GLN A 129 -2.26 13.13 4.43
CA GLN A 129 -1.75 14.46 4.11
C GLN A 129 -0.57 14.42 3.12
N GLN A 130 0.42 13.54 3.32
CA GLN A 130 1.54 13.40 2.38
C GLN A 130 1.09 12.93 0.99
N LEU A 131 0.11 12.04 0.93
CA LEU A 131 -0.46 11.59 -0.34
C LEU A 131 -1.29 12.69 -1.00
N GLN A 132 -2.03 13.47 -0.22
CA GLN A 132 -2.79 14.62 -0.71
C GLN A 132 -1.88 15.70 -1.28
N GLU A 133 -0.76 16.00 -0.61
CA GLU A 133 0.24 16.96 -1.10
C GLU A 133 0.88 16.51 -2.43
N ASP A 134 1.24 15.23 -2.54
CA ASP A 134 1.76 14.65 -3.79
C ASP A 134 0.68 14.65 -4.90
N TYR A 135 -0.57 14.38 -4.52
CA TYR A 135 -1.73 14.40 -5.39
C TYR A 135 -1.98 15.81 -5.98
N ASP A 136 -2.09 16.81 -5.12
CA ASP A 136 -2.34 18.20 -5.50
C ASP A 136 -1.21 18.74 -6.37
N ARG A 137 0.05 18.41 -6.04
CA ARG A 137 1.22 18.77 -6.85
C ARG A 137 1.13 18.19 -8.26
N THR A 138 0.77 16.91 -8.38
CA THR A 138 0.66 16.24 -9.68
C THR A 138 -0.51 16.82 -10.49
N LEU A 139 -1.64 17.12 -9.84
CA LEU A 139 -2.80 17.73 -10.49
C LEU A 139 -2.48 19.14 -11.00
N ALA A 140 -1.74 19.93 -10.22
CA ALA A 140 -1.27 21.25 -10.64
C ALA A 140 -0.37 21.15 -11.89
N GLN A 141 0.61 20.24 -11.87
CA GLN A 141 1.49 19.99 -13.03
C GLN A 141 0.70 19.61 -14.29
N LEU A 142 -0.26 18.69 -14.18
CA LEU A 142 -1.10 18.29 -15.31
C LEU A 142 -1.96 19.44 -15.85
N ASN A 143 -2.46 20.32 -14.99
CA ASN A 143 -3.21 21.50 -15.41
C ASN A 143 -2.32 22.52 -16.13
N ASP A 144 -1.10 22.74 -15.64
CA ASP A 144 -0.12 23.62 -16.29
C ASP A 144 0.29 23.10 -17.66
N GLU A 145 0.58 21.79 -17.78
CA GLU A 145 0.87 21.14 -19.05
C GLU A 145 -0.31 21.25 -20.02
N ALA A 146 -1.54 21.01 -19.55
CA ALA A 146 -2.74 21.14 -20.38
C ALA A 146 -2.96 22.58 -20.87
N SER A 147 -2.71 23.58 -20.01
CA SER A 147 -2.77 25.00 -20.36
C SER A 147 -1.75 25.35 -21.44
N GLU A 148 -0.51 24.89 -21.30
CA GLU A 148 0.55 25.13 -22.28
C GLU A 148 0.23 24.48 -23.64
N VAL A 149 -0.24 23.22 -23.63
CA VAL A 149 -0.63 22.51 -24.86
C VAL A 149 -1.84 23.17 -25.51
N ASN A 150 -2.83 23.63 -24.73
CA ASN A 150 -3.97 24.39 -25.26
C ASN A 150 -3.52 25.69 -25.94
N SER A 151 -2.63 26.45 -25.31
CA SER A 151 -2.08 27.66 -25.92
C SER A 151 -1.37 27.35 -27.25
N LYS A 152 -0.56 26.28 -27.29
CA LYS A 152 0.11 25.84 -28.54
C LYS A 152 -0.88 25.39 -29.60
N LEU A 153 -1.97 24.73 -29.21
CA LEU A 153 -3.03 24.32 -30.12
C LEU A 153 -3.76 25.53 -30.71
N GLU A 154 -4.11 26.52 -29.88
CA GLU A 154 -4.71 27.78 -30.35
C GLU A 154 -3.80 28.51 -31.32
N ASP A 155 -2.50 28.62 -31.00
CA ASP A 155 -1.51 29.25 -31.87
C ASP A 155 -1.45 28.55 -33.22
N MET A 156 -1.48 27.22 -33.25
CA MET A 156 -1.49 26.46 -34.50
C MET A 156 -2.81 26.60 -35.26
N LYS A 157 -3.96 26.69 -34.57
CA LYS A 157 -5.27 26.96 -35.20
C LYS A 157 -5.29 28.33 -35.86
N LYS A 158 -4.83 29.38 -35.16
CA LYS A 158 -4.65 30.74 -35.71
C LYS A 158 -3.66 30.76 -36.89
N ALA A 159 -2.57 30.01 -36.80
CA ALA A 159 -1.61 29.85 -37.89
C ALA A 159 -2.18 29.12 -39.11
N LYS A 160 -3.14 28.20 -38.93
CA LYS A 160 -3.84 27.51 -40.03
C LYS A 160 -4.76 28.47 -40.79
N GLU A 161 -5.47 29.35 -40.07
CA GLU A 161 -6.42 30.31 -40.64
C GLU A 161 -5.71 31.47 -41.36
N ALA A 162 -4.60 31.98 -40.80
CA ALA A 162 -3.90 33.14 -41.33
C ALA A 162 -2.36 33.00 -41.26
N THR A 163 -1.80 31.98 -41.91
CA THR A 163 -0.39 31.59 -41.82
C THR A 163 0.59 32.75 -42.07
N TYR A 164 0.35 33.56 -43.09
CA TYR A 164 1.20 34.70 -43.43
C TYR A 164 1.27 35.73 -42.29
N LYS A 165 0.12 36.11 -41.72
CA LYS A 165 0.05 37.08 -40.62
C LYS A 165 0.73 36.54 -39.35
N TRP A 166 0.61 35.24 -39.12
CA TRP A 166 1.21 34.59 -37.96
C TRP A 166 2.74 34.50 -38.05
N ILE A 167 3.31 34.22 -39.24
CA ILE A 167 4.77 34.25 -39.48
C ILE A 167 5.33 35.63 -39.12
N VAL A 168 4.68 36.70 -39.58
CA VAL A 168 5.08 38.09 -39.27
C VAL A 168 5.05 38.34 -37.76
N GLN A 169 3.94 38.01 -37.10
CA GLN A 169 3.78 38.24 -35.66
C GLN A 169 4.78 37.45 -34.80
N PHE A 170 5.07 36.20 -35.17
CA PHE A 170 6.02 35.34 -34.47
C PHE A 170 7.44 35.93 -34.45
N TYR A 171 7.92 36.43 -35.58
CA TYR A 171 9.25 37.03 -35.65
C TYR A 171 9.33 38.40 -34.98
N MET A 172 8.23 39.18 -35.00
CA MET A 172 8.20 40.47 -34.32
C MET A 172 8.25 40.34 -32.79
N LYS A 173 7.70 39.27 -32.22
CA LYS A 173 7.72 38.98 -30.77
C LYS A 173 9.06 38.41 -30.23
N LYS A 174 9.98 37.97 -31.09
CA LYS A 174 11.27 37.41 -30.62
C LYS A 174 12.18 38.49 -30.05
N ASP A 175 13.02 38.15 -29.09
CA ASP A 175 14.07 39.06 -28.64
C ASP A 175 15.30 38.99 -29.58
N LYS A 176 15.26 39.79 -30.65
CA LYS A 176 16.30 39.89 -31.70
C LYS A 176 16.32 41.29 -32.32
N SER A 177 17.44 41.67 -32.94
CA SER A 177 17.53 42.92 -33.71
C SER A 177 16.50 42.99 -34.85
N ILE A 178 15.98 44.19 -35.12
CA ILE A 178 14.93 44.45 -36.13
C ILE A 178 15.34 43.94 -37.52
N SER A 179 16.59 44.17 -37.93
CA SER A 179 17.13 43.69 -39.21
C SER A 179 17.09 42.16 -39.32
N ARG A 180 17.43 41.44 -38.23
CA ARG A 180 17.38 39.98 -38.19
C ARG A 180 15.96 39.43 -38.16
N LYS A 181 15.03 40.13 -37.50
CA LYS A 181 13.59 39.78 -37.52
C LYS A 181 13.02 39.88 -38.93
N LEU A 182 13.27 40.99 -39.62
CA LEU A 182 12.79 41.24 -40.98
C LEU A 182 13.35 40.23 -41.98
N TYR A 183 14.65 39.95 -41.93
CA TYR A 183 15.27 38.95 -42.80
C TYR A 183 14.64 37.55 -42.63
N LEU A 184 14.47 37.08 -41.39
CA LEU A 184 13.87 35.78 -41.11
C LEU A 184 12.39 35.73 -41.51
N CYS A 185 11.65 36.80 -41.29
CA CYS A 185 10.27 36.94 -41.71
C CYS A 185 10.12 36.84 -43.23
N VAL A 186 10.92 37.60 -43.99
CA VAL A 186 10.90 37.58 -45.46
C VAL A 186 11.27 36.20 -45.99
N LYS A 187 12.34 35.59 -45.45
CA LYS A 187 12.77 34.24 -45.83
C LYS A 187 11.64 33.20 -45.67
N ASP A 188 10.97 33.18 -44.52
CA ASP A 188 9.93 32.19 -44.24
C ASP A 188 8.62 32.48 -45.00
N ILE A 189 8.32 33.74 -45.29
CA ILE A 189 7.23 34.13 -46.21
C ILE A 189 7.51 33.59 -47.62
N PHE A 190 8.72 33.76 -48.14
CA PHE A 190 9.10 33.21 -49.44
C PHE A 190 8.97 31.68 -49.46
N ILE A 191 9.46 31.00 -48.42
CA ILE A 191 9.31 29.55 -48.29
C ILE A 191 7.83 29.14 -48.28
N TYR A 192 6.97 29.87 -47.57
CA TYR A 192 5.53 29.62 -47.54
C TYR A 192 4.90 29.74 -48.93
N ILE A 193 5.23 30.78 -49.70
CA ILE A 193 4.71 30.99 -51.07
C ILE A 193 5.07 29.79 -51.97
N PHE A 194 6.30 29.30 -51.89
CA PHE A 194 6.76 28.17 -52.72
C PHE A 194 6.30 26.79 -52.21
N ARG A 195 6.04 26.62 -50.91
CA ARG A 195 5.74 25.33 -50.27
C ARG A 195 4.45 25.34 -49.46
N MET A 196 3.47 26.14 -49.87
CA MET A 196 2.22 26.37 -49.11
C MET A 196 1.52 25.08 -48.69
N LYS A 197 1.40 24.11 -49.61
CA LYS A 197 0.76 22.81 -49.35
C LYS A 197 1.46 22.05 -48.22
N GLN A 198 2.79 21.92 -48.29
CA GLN A 198 3.59 21.23 -47.28
C GLN A 198 3.55 21.94 -45.92
N VAL A 199 3.54 23.28 -45.91
CA VAL A 199 3.41 24.07 -44.68
C VAL A 199 2.04 23.88 -44.04
N LYS A 200 0.95 23.95 -44.82
CA LYS A 200 -0.42 23.70 -44.32
C LYS A 200 -0.59 22.28 -43.78
N GLU A 201 -0.07 21.27 -44.48
CA GLU A 201 -0.05 19.88 -44.00
C GLU A 201 0.75 19.73 -42.70
N GLY A 202 1.89 20.42 -42.59
CA GLY A 202 2.68 20.47 -41.36
C GLY A 202 1.93 21.07 -40.17
N ILE A 203 1.18 22.16 -40.38
CA ILE A 203 0.32 22.77 -39.35
C ILE A 203 -0.78 21.81 -38.93
N VAL A 204 -1.46 21.15 -39.88
CA VAL A 204 -2.51 20.17 -39.57
C VAL A 204 -1.96 18.98 -38.77
N LYS A 205 -0.77 18.48 -39.10
CA LYS A 205 -0.11 17.43 -38.32
C LYS A 205 0.19 17.87 -36.88
N LYS A 206 0.62 19.12 -36.68
CA LYS A 206 0.86 19.68 -35.34
C LYS A 206 -0.42 19.87 -34.54
N ILE A 207 -1.51 20.33 -35.18
CA ILE A 207 -2.84 20.43 -34.55
C ILE A 207 -3.26 19.06 -34.03
N LYS A 208 -3.24 18.02 -34.88
CA LYS A 208 -3.60 16.66 -34.48
C LYS A 208 -2.72 16.14 -33.34
N LYS A 209 -1.42 16.45 -33.36
CA LYS A 209 -0.51 16.08 -32.27
C LYS A 209 -0.93 16.73 -30.95
N TYR A 210 -1.20 18.04 -30.94
CA TYR A 210 -1.59 18.74 -29.72
C TYR A 210 -2.98 18.33 -29.22
N GLU A 211 -3.93 18.05 -30.12
CA GLU A 211 -5.23 17.49 -29.77
C GLU A 211 -5.09 16.13 -29.08
N TRP A 212 -4.27 15.24 -29.64
CA TRP A 212 -3.97 13.94 -29.02
C TRP A 212 -3.30 14.09 -27.64
N GLN A 213 -2.35 15.02 -27.50
CA GLN A 213 -1.71 15.30 -26.20
C GLN A 213 -2.71 15.81 -25.15
N LEU A 214 -3.72 16.60 -25.54
CA LEU A 214 -4.78 17.03 -24.63
C LEU A 214 -5.70 15.89 -24.21
N GLU A 215 -6.04 14.98 -25.11
CA GLU A 215 -6.81 13.77 -24.77
C GLU A 215 -6.04 12.88 -23.80
N GLU A 216 -4.73 12.70 -24.01
CA GLU A 216 -3.88 11.95 -23.10
C GLU A 216 -3.82 12.60 -21.71
N LEU A 217 -3.65 13.93 -21.64
CA LEU A 217 -3.65 14.67 -20.37
C LEU A 217 -5.01 14.60 -19.65
N LYS A 218 -6.12 14.64 -20.38
CA LYS A 218 -7.47 14.44 -19.80
C LYS A 218 -7.61 13.05 -19.19
N SER A 219 -7.20 12.00 -19.90
CA SER A 219 -7.25 10.63 -19.39
C SER A 219 -6.35 10.44 -18.15
N ARG A 220 -5.16 11.04 -18.15
CA ARG A 220 -4.28 11.03 -16.96
C ARG A 220 -4.92 11.75 -15.77
N LYS A 221 -5.59 12.87 -16.00
CA LYS A 221 -6.31 13.61 -14.95
C LYS A 221 -7.48 12.82 -14.38
N GLU A 222 -8.26 12.13 -15.22
CA GLU A 222 -9.35 11.25 -14.77
C GLU A 222 -8.83 10.11 -13.88
N LYS A 223 -7.77 9.41 -14.30
CA LYS A 223 -7.11 8.38 -13.48
C LYS A 223 -6.54 8.93 -12.17
N HIS A 224 -6.06 10.16 -12.20
CA HIS A 224 -5.59 10.83 -11.00
C HIS A 224 -6.77 11.06 -10.04
N ILE A 225 -7.92 11.56 -10.50
CA ILE A 225 -9.12 11.73 -9.67
C ILE A 225 -9.55 10.41 -8.99
N GLU A 226 -9.45 9.27 -9.69
CA GLU A 226 -9.67 7.94 -9.10
C GLU A 226 -8.63 7.55 -8.02
N CYS A 227 -7.45 8.17 -8.01
CA CYS A 227 -6.48 8.02 -6.92
C CYS A 227 -6.86 8.87 -5.70
N GLY A 228 -7.61 9.97 -5.88
CA GLY A 228 -8.14 10.80 -4.79
C GLY A 228 -9.12 10.04 -3.89
N THR A 229 -9.99 9.19 -4.46
CA THR A 229 -10.85 8.28 -3.67
C THR A 229 -10.03 7.23 -2.91
N GLY A 230 -8.80 6.94 -3.35
CA GLY A 230 -7.85 6.10 -2.64
C GLY A 230 -7.24 6.76 -1.39
N ILE A 231 -7.19 8.09 -1.31
CA ILE A 231 -6.73 8.83 -0.12
C ILE A 231 -7.80 8.73 0.98
N ASP A 232 -9.06 9.00 0.64
CA ASP A 232 -10.18 8.85 1.57
C ASP A 232 -10.27 7.41 2.11
N PHE A 233 -10.09 6.42 1.23
CA PHE A 233 -10.02 5.02 1.64
C PHE A 233 -8.85 4.73 2.58
N LEU A 234 -7.69 5.35 2.36
CA LEU A 234 -6.55 5.21 3.26
C LEU A 234 -6.82 5.87 4.62
N GLU A 235 -7.48 7.02 4.67
CA GLU A 235 -7.88 7.66 5.93
C GLU A 235 -8.82 6.76 6.73
N LEU A 236 -9.86 6.23 6.08
CA LEU A 236 -10.78 5.27 6.68
C LEU A 236 -10.03 4.04 7.20
N LYS A 237 -9.06 3.54 6.42
CA LYS A 237 -8.20 2.43 6.82
C LYS A 237 -7.37 2.75 8.07
N LEU A 238 -6.76 3.93 8.13
CA LEU A 238 -5.96 4.37 9.28
C LEU A 238 -6.85 4.56 10.53
N GLN A 239 -8.06 5.10 10.35
CA GLN A 239 -9.05 5.22 11.43
C GLN A 239 -9.45 3.83 11.96
N ALA A 240 -9.79 2.89 11.07
CA ALA A 240 -10.12 1.52 11.45
C ALA A 240 -8.94 0.83 12.15
N ALA A 241 -7.71 0.99 11.63
CA ALA A 241 -6.51 0.44 12.25
C ALA A 241 -6.23 1.04 13.64
N ASN A 242 -6.56 2.32 13.87
CA ASN A 242 -6.44 2.95 15.19
C ASN A 242 -7.45 2.39 16.19
N VAL A 243 -8.71 2.15 15.79
CA VAL A 243 -9.72 1.49 16.64
C VAL A 243 -9.23 0.10 17.03
N VAL A 244 -8.76 -0.68 16.06
CA VAL A 244 -8.17 -2.00 16.32
C VAL A 244 -6.96 -1.90 17.25
N SER A 245 -6.06 -0.94 17.05
CA SER A 245 -4.85 -0.74 17.88
C SER A 245 -5.18 -0.45 19.35
N GLN A 246 -6.29 0.23 19.65
CA GLN A 246 -6.73 0.46 21.04
C GLN A 246 -7.03 -0.85 21.78
N VAL A 247 -7.53 -1.87 21.08
CA VAL A 247 -7.70 -3.21 21.66
C VAL A 247 -6.34 -3.78 22.06
N PHE A 248 -5.35 -3.73 21.17
CA PHE A 248 -4.01 -4.21 21.47
C PHE A 248 -3.38 -3.49 22.68
N GLU A 249 -3.52 -2.16 22.76
CA GLU A 249 -3.05 -1.37 23.90
C GLU A 249 -3.75 -1.76 25.21
N LYS A 250 -5.08 -1.97 25.18
CA LYS A 250 -5.86 -2.43 26.33
C LYS A 250 -5.32 -3.73 26.93
N TYR A 251 -4.80 -4.62 26.09
CA TYR A 251 -4.25 -5.92 26.49
C TYR A 251 -2.72 -5.91 26.68
N GLY A 252 -2.10 -4.72 26.72
CA GLY A 252 -0.68 -4.57 27.04
C GLY A 252 0.27 -4.95 25.91
N TYR A 253 -0.19 -4.95 24.66
CA TYR A 253 0.66 -5.15 23.51
C TYR A 253 1.42 -3.86 23.19
N ARG A 254 2.67 -3.99 22.78
CA ARG A 254 3.53 -2.87 22.37
C ARG A 254 3.44 -2.64 20.86
N HIS A 255 3.24 -1.39 20.45
CA HIS A 255 3.38 -1.02 19.05
C HIS A 255 4.86 -1.06 18.62
N GLU A 256 5.21 -1.83 17.59
CA GLU A 256 6.55 -1.86 17.01
C GLU A 256 6.59 -1.18 15.65
N THR A 257 7.32 -0.05 15.58
CA THR A 257 7.64 0.61 14.31
C THR A 257 9.04 0.18 13.85
N GLU A 258 9.06 -0.77 12.92
CA GLU A 258 10.10 -0.96 11.88
C GLU A 258 11.57 -1.13 12.31
N ASN A 259 11.90 -1.63 13.50
CA ASN A 259 13.28 -2.05 13.78
C ASN A 259 13.47 -3.28 14.67
N HIS A 260 12.41 -3.93 15.14
CA HIS A 260 12.45 -5.31 15.63
C HIS A 260 11.38 -6.14 14.92
N ARG A 261 11.69 -7.43 14.78
CA ARG A 261 11.27 -8.31 13.70
C ARG A 261 9.83 -8.77 13.84
N LEU A 262 8.95 -8.17 13.05
CA LEU A 262 7.78 -8.84 12.45
C LEU A 262 8.19 -9.66 11.19
N TYR A 263 9.48 -10.04 11.07
CA TYR A 263 10.04 -10.87 10.00
C TYR A 263 11.08 -11.86 10.54
#